data_AF-A0A9D1FY58-F1
#
_entry.id   AF-A0A9D1FY58-F1
#
_cell.length_a   1.000
_cell.length_b   1.000
_cell.length_c   1.000
_cell.angle_alpha   90.00
_cell.angle_beta   90.00
_cell.angle_gamma   90.00
#
_symmetry.space_group_name_H-M   'P 1'
#
loop_
_entity.id
_entity.type
_entity.pdbx_description
1 polymer ?
#
loop_
_entity_poly.entity_id
_entity_poly.type
_entity_poly.pdbx_seq_one_letter_code
_entity_poly.pdbx_strand_id
1 'polypeptide(L)'
;MTVTPQGVDSVNLNLPVTILQAGEEQPVIPYAQAAAAMAEAWENSLLGHQPLYVRHIRLTYVMQRGDPNSLDVTLIPAWEFATMEESGDTFLEYNYVNAITGEAFPLAALPVSLQTGAD
;
A
#
# COMPACT_ATOMS: atom_id res chain seq x y z
N MET A 1 -11.59 -9.62 18.34
CA MET A 1 -11.51 -8.18 18.02
C MET A 1 -12.29 -7.45 19.09
N THR A 2 -11.60 -6.64 19.89
CA THR A 2 -12.22 -5.74 20.85
C THR A 2 -11.77 -4.33 20.46
N VAL A 3 -12.74 -3.44 20.23
CA VAL A 3 -12.48 -2.06 19.79
C VAL A 3 -12.78 -1.14 20.96
N THR A 4 -11.84 -0.26 21.30
CA THR A 4 -12.04 0.81 22.28
C THR A 4 -12.09 2.16 21.58
N PRO A 5 -12.58 3.22 22.25
CA PRO A 5 -12.55 4.58 21.72
C PRO A 5 -11.14 5.12 21.39
N GLN A 6 -10.09 4.46 21.88
CA GLN A 6 -8.69 4.81 21.64
C GLN A 6 -8.03 4.01 20.50
N GLY A 7 -8.72 3.01 19.92
CA GLY A 7 -8.20 2.18 18.83
C GLY A 7 -8.40 0.67 19.03
N VAL A 8 -7.79 -0.11 18.13
CA VAL A 8 -7.83 -1.58 18.10
C VAL A 8 -6.82 -2.14 19.09
N ASP A 9 -7.29 -2.85 20.12
CA ASP A 9 -6.46 -3.39 21.21
C ASP A 9 -5.69 -4.67 20.81
N SER A 10 -6.16 -5.41 19.79
CA SER A 10 -5.42 -6.54 19.21
C SER A 10 -5.93 -6.96 17.83
N VAL A 11 -4.99 -7.40 16.97
CA VAL A 11 -5.23 -8.03 15.67
C VAL A 11 -4.51 -9.37 15.63
N ASN A 12 -5.18 -10.43 15.17
CA ASN A 12 -4.61 -11.74 14.97
C ASN A 12 -4.38 -11.95 13.46
N LEU A 13 -3.12 -12.15 13.07
CA LEU A 13 -2.70 -12.40 11.69
C LEU A 13 -2.03 -13.78 11.63
N ASN A 14 -2.41 -14.61 10.67
CA ASN A 14 -1.94 -15.99 10.50
C ASN A 14 -0.46 -16.12 10.05
N LEU A 15 0.39 -15.14 10.35
CA LEU A 15 1.85 -15.24 10.36
C LEU A 15 2.31 -14.46 11.62
N PRO A 16 3.02 -15.08 12.57
CA PRO A 16 3.33 -14.46 13.86
C PRO A 16 4.39 -13.37 13.70
N VAL A 17 3.96 -12.16 13.34
CA VAL A 17 4.76 -10.94 13.47
C VAL A 17 4.96 -10.70 14.96
N THR A 18 6.15 -11.03 15.47
CA THR A 18 6.39 -11.13 16.92
C THR A 18 6.97 -9.85 17.52
N ILE A 19 7.42 -8.88 16.72
CA ILE A 19 7.90 -7.58 17.21
C ILE A 19 7.46 -6.47 16.25
N LEU A 20 6.55 -5.61 16.70
CA LEU A 20 6.19 -4.37 16.01
C LEU A 20 6.91 -3.22 16.72
N GLN A 21 7.82 -2.56 16.00
CA GLN A 21 8.40 -1.30 16.44
C GLN A 21 7.72 -0.19 15.66
N ALA A 22 7.16 0.79 16.37
CA ALA A 22 6.62 1.98 15.73
C ALA A 22 7.77 2.74 15.06
N GLY A 23 7.61 3.03 13.78
CA GLY A 23 8.48 3.97 13.07
C GLY A 23 8.15 5.42 13.44
N GLU A 24 8.77 6.36 12.74
CA GLU A 24 8.46 7.78 12.88
C GLU A 24 7.04 8.11 12.42
N GLU A 25 6.33 8.92 13.20
CA GLU A 25 5.02 9.43 12.82
C GLU A 25 5.18 10.43 11.67
N GLN A 26 4.49 10.16 10.56
CA GLN A 26 4.53 10.98 9.36
C GLN A 26 3.12 11.33 8.90
N PRO A 27 2.89 12.56 8.39
CA PRO A 27 1.58 12.97 7.92
C PRO A 27 1.17 12.14 6.70
N VAL A 28 -0.09 11.73 6.67
CA VAL A 28 -0.69 11.01 5.54
C VAL A 28 -1.37 11.98 4.58
N ILE A 29 -1.13 11.80 3.28
CA ILE A 29 -1.80 12.57 2.23
C ILE A 29 -3.31 12.30 2.22
N PRO A 30 -4.14 13.31 1.94
CA PRO A 30 -5.57 13.12 1.80
C PRO A 30 -5.91 12.19 0.63
N TYR A 31 -7.04 11.50 0.76
CA TYR A 31 -7.62 10.66 -0.29
C TYR A 31 -7.64 11.31 -1.69
N ALA A 32 -8.00 12.59 -1.77
CA ALA A 32 -8.10 13.30 -3.05
C ALA A 32 -6.73 13.41 -3.76
N GLN A 33 -5.65 13.58 -2.99
CA GLN A 33 -4.29 13.63 -3.53
C GLN A 33 -3.84 12.24 -4.00
N ALA A 34 -4.16 11.19 -3.23
CA ALA A 34 -3.88 9.82 -3.63
C ALA A 34 -4.64 9.43 -4.92
N ALA A 35 -5.91 9.84 -5.04
CA ALA A 35 -6.71 9.58 -6.24
C ALA A 35 -6.14 10.29 -7.47
N ALA A 36 -5.64 11.51 -7.32
CA ALA A 36 -4.96 12.22 -8.41
C ALA A 36 -3.67 11.52 -8.85
N ALA A 37 -2.83 11.09 -7.90
CA ALA A 37 -1.60 10.36 -8.19
C ALA A 37 -1.87 9.02 -8.90
N MET A 38 -2.89 8.29 -8.47
CA MET A 38 -3.30 7.04 -9.10
C MET A 38 -3.82 7.26 -10.54
N ALA A 39 -4.61 8.32 -10.77
CA ALA A 39 -5.06 8.67 -12.10
C ALA A 39 -3.90 8.97 -13.05
N GLU A 40 -2.93 9.77 -12.59
CA GLU A 40 -1.69 10.07 -13.34
C GLU A 40 -0.88 8.79 -13.63
N ALA A 41 -0.83 7.84 -12.69
CA ALA A 41 -0.13 6.58 -12.89
C ALA A 41 -0.76 5.70 -13.98
N TRP A 42 -2.10 5.68 -14.08
CA TRP A 42 -2.80 5.01 -15.17
C TRP A 42 -2.60 5.71 -16.51
N GLU A 43 -2.67 7.05 -16.55
CA GLU A 43 -2.44 7.83 -17.78
C GLU A 43 -1.04 7.62 -18.36
N ASN A 44 -0.04 7.48 -17.50
CA ASN A 44 1.35 7.23 -17.89
C ASN A 44 1.67 5.75 -18.13
N SER A 45 0.67 4.86 -18.12
CA SER A 45 0.81 3.40 -18.26
C SER A 45 1.79 2.76 -17.26
N LEU A 46 2.08 3.41 -16.13
CA LEU A 46 2.96 2.87 -15.08
C LEU A 46 2.36 1.60 -14.46
N LEU A 47 1.03 1.50 -14.49
CA LEU A 47 0.25 0.36 -14.02
C LEU A 47 -0.26 -0.53 -15.16
N GLY A 48 0.24 -0.31 -16.39
CA GLY A 48 -0.12 -1.10 -17.57
C GLY A 48 -1.40 -0.64 -18.26
N HIS A 49 -2.54 -0.65 -17.55
CA HIS A 49 -3.86 -0.36 -18.13
C HIS A 49 -4.70 0.54 -17.22
N GLN A 50 -5.65 1.26 -17.84
CA GLN A 50 -6.63 2.04 -17.11
C GLN A 50 -7.81 1.12 -16.71
N PRO A 51 -8.25 1.13 -15.45
CA PRO A 51 -9.34 0.26 -15.02
C PRO A 51 -10.69 0.77 -15.54
N LEU A 52 -11.68 -0.13 -15.64
CA LEU A 52 -13.05 0.26 -15.99
C LEU A 52 -13.69 1.14 -14.92
N TYR A 53 -13.51 0.75 -13.66
CA TYR A 53 -13.96 1.51 -12.50
C TYR A 53 -13.19 1.12 -11.24
N VAL A 54 -13.19 2.04 -10.27
CA VAL A 54 -12.66 1.81 -8.92
C VAL A 54 -13.81 1.39 -8.01
N ARG A 55 -13.70 0.21 -7.40
CA ARG A 55 -14.73 -0.34 -6.52
C ARG A 55 -14.69 0.31 -5.14
N HIS A 56 -13.49 0.45 -4.57
CA HIS A 56 -13.29 1.14 -3.30
C HIS A 56 -11.86 1.65 -3.17
N ILE A 57 -11.70 2.63 -2.28
CA ILE A 57 -10.41 3.20 -1.92
C ILE A 57 -10.34 3.25 -0.40
N ARG A 58 -9.27 2.69 0.20
CA ARG A 58 -9.13 2.62 1.67
C ARG A 58 -7.67 2.82 2.10
N LEU A 59 -7.48 3.37 3.29
CA LEU A 59 -6.18 3.43 3.93
C LEU A 59 -5.86 2.07 4.55
N THR A 60 -4.69 1.53 4.25
CA THR A 60 -4.21 0.23 4.72
C THR A 60 -2.70 0.29 5.00
N TYR A 61 -2.13 -0.82 5.44
CA TYR A 61 -0.68 -1.01 5.52
C TYR A 61 -0.24 -2.08 4.54
N VAL A 62 0.82 -1.80 3.78
CA VAL A 62 1.48 -2.77 2.90
C VAL A 62 2.83 -3.17 3.49
N MET A 63 3.19 -4.44 3.34
CA MET A 63 4.49 -4.95 3.77
C MET A 63 5.53 -4.60 2.71
N GLN A 64 6.54 -3.84 3.11
CA GLN A 64 7.75 -3.60 2.34
C GLN A 64 8.86 -4.46 2.92
N ARG A 65 9.46 -5.33 2.10
CA ARG A 65 10.64 -6.09 2.52
C ARG A 65 11.89 -5.29 2.14
N GLY A 66 12.70 -4.94 3.13
CA GLY A 66 13.96 -4.22 2.91
C GLY A 66 15.08 -5.12 2.38
N ASP A 67 15.25 -6.31 2.97
CA ASP A 67 16.23 -7.31 2.54
C ASP A 67 15.51 -8.63 2.22
N PRO A 68 15.64 -9.20 1.00
CA PRO A 68 15.02 -10.48 0.63
C PRO A 68 15.42 -11.64 1.56
N ASN A 69 16.59 -11.57 2.21
CA ASN A 69 17.10 -12.57 3.15
C ASN A 69 16.72 -12.29 4.61
N SER A 70 16.12 -11.14 4.92
CA SER A 70 15.60 -10.82 6.26
C SER A 70 14.12 -11.19 6.38
N LEU A 71 13.74 -11.57 7.60
CA LEU A 71 12.32 -11.72 7.99
C LEU A 71 11.72 -10.41 8.48
N ASP A 72 12.54 -9.36 8.63
CA ASP A 72 12.08 -8.04 9.00
C ASP A 72 11.30 -7.42 7.84
N VAL A 73 10.10 -6.93 8.16
CA VAL A 73 9.23 -6.26 7.21
C VAL A 73 8.87 -4.89 7.77
N THR A 74 8.92 -3.88 6.90
CA THR A 74 8.44 -2.55 7.22
C THR A 74 6.99 -2.45 6.78
N LEU A 75 6.11 -1.96 7.65
CA LEU A 75 4.74 -1.66 7.27
C LEU A 75 4.66 -0.20 6.83
N ILE A 76 4.21 0.04 5.60
CA ILE A 76 4.03 1.38 5.05
C ILE A 76 2.54 1.68 4.93
N PRO A 77 2.06 2.84 5.41
CA PRO A 77 0.69 3.25 5.16
C PRO A 77 0.50 3.53 3.65
N ALA A 78 -0.56 2.98 3.07
CA ALA A 78 -0.88 3.12 1.66
C ALA A 78 -2.39 3.30 1.44
N TRP A 79 -2.74 4.08 0.42
CA TRP A 79 -4.09 4.10 -0.14
C TRP A 79 -4.22 2.96 -1.14
N GLU A 80 -5.06 1.98 -0.84
CA GLU A 80 -5.37 0.85 -1.71
C GLU A 80 -6.57 1.19 -2.61
N PHE A 81 -6.41 0.94 -3.90
CA PHE A 81 -7.40 1.09 -4.95
C PHE A 81 -7.76 -0.30 -5.46
N ALA A 82 -8.97 -0.75 -5.16
CA ALA A 82 -9.49 -2.00 -5.68
C ALA A 82 -10.19 -1.73 -7.01
N THR A 83 -9.60 -2.21 -8.10
CA THR A 83 -9.99 -1.87 -9.47
C THR A 83 -10.44 -3.09 -10.24
N MET A 84 -11.38 -2.89 -11.17
CA MET A 84 -11.89 -3.95 -12.02
C MET A 84 -11.42 -3.71 -13.45
N GLU A 85 -10.80 -4.73 -14.03
CA GLU A 85 -10.32 -4.71 -15.41
C GLU A 85 -11.21 -5.56 -16.33
N GLU A 86 -11.29 -5.17 -17.60
CA GLU A 86 -11.91 -5.98 -18.66
C GLU A 86 -10.83 -6.51 -19.59
N SER A 87 -10.38 -7.74 -19.36
CA SER A 87 -9.53 -8.43 -20.32
C SER A 87 -9.97 -9.89 -20.46
N GLY A 88 -11.05 -10.13 -21.22
CA GLY A 88 -11.59 -11.47 -21.48
C GLY A 88 -12.30 -12.14 -20.30
N ASP A 89 -11.74 -12.00 -19.10
CA ASP A 89 -12.31 -12.35 -17.80
C ASP A 89 -12.23 -11.13 -16.87
N THR A 90 -13.28 -10.90 -16.08
CA THR A 90 -13.26 -9.80 -15.10
C THR A 90 -12.53 -10.24 -13.84
N PHE A 91 -11.39 -9.62 -13.55
CA PHE A 91 -10.67 -9.83 -12.29
C PHE A 91 -10.51 -8.53 -11.50
N LEU A 92 -10.34 -8.70 -10.18
CA LEU A 92 -10.12 -7.63 -9.23
C LEU A 92 -8.62 -7.44 -9.03
N GLU A 93 -8.12 -6.24 -9.32
CA GLU A 93 -6.75 -5.84 -9.10
C GLU A 93 -6.65 -4.87 -7.92
N TYR A 94 -5.49 -4.86 -7.26
CA TYR A 94 -5.19 -3.93 -6.18
C TYR A 94 -3.94 -3.11 -6.53
N ASN A 95 -4.15 -1.81 -6.65
CA ASN A 95 -3.12 -0.81 -6.89
C ASN A 95 -2.97 0.07 -5.65
N TYR A 96 -1.78 0.60 -5.41
CA TYR A 96 -1.48 1.31 -4.16
C TYR A 96 -0.85 2.66 -4.43
N VAL A 97 -1.12 3.61 -3.55
CA VAL A 97 -0.37 4.87 -3.44
C VAL A 97 0.24 4.95 -2.05
N ASN A 98 1.53 5.21 -1.96
CA ASN A 98 2.20 5.46 -0.69
C ASN A 98 1.50 6.64 -0.01
N ALA A 99 0.97 6.43 1.19
CA ALA A 99 0.16 7.43 1.87
C ALA A 99 1.00 8.58 2.43
N ILE A 100 2.33 8.47 2.44
CA ILE A 100 3.27 9.52 2.86
C ILE A 100 3.81 10.25 1.63
N THR A 101 4.32 9.51 0.63
CA THR A 101 5.04 10.11 -0.50
C THR A 101 4.15 10.45 -1.70
N GLY A 102 2.98 9.82 -1.82
CA GLY A 102 2.11 9.96 -2.99
C GLY A 102 2.55 9.14 -4.20
N GLU A 103 3.58 8.30 -4.08
CA GLU A 103 4.04 7.44 -5.17
C GLU A 103 3.08 6.27 -5.40
N ALA A 104 2.68 6.04 -6.65
CA ALA A 104 1.81 4.93 -7.04
C ALA A 104 2.61 3.70 -7.47
N PHE A 105 2.15 2.51 -7.08
CA PHE A 105 2.80 1.24 -7.41
C PHE A 105 1.79 0.07 -7.42
N PRO A 106 1.99 -0.96 -8.28
CA PRO A 106 1.24 -2.19 -8.21
C PRO A 106 1.74 -3.06 -7.04
N LEU A 107 0.89 -3.95 -6.48
CA LEU A 107 1.28 -4.85 -5.38
C LEU A 107 2.56 -5.65 -5.69
N ALA A 108 2.74 -6.02 -6.95
CA ALA A 108 3.89 -6.80 -7.42
C ALA A 108 5.21 -6.03 -7.43
N ALA A 109 5.18 -4.70 -7.32
CA ALA A 109 6.35 -3.83 -7.36
C ALA A 109 6.54 -3.04 -6.06
N LEU A 110 6.17 -3.62 -4.91
CA LEU A 110 6.46 -3.03 -3.60
C LEU A 110 7.92 -2.57 -3.58
N PRO A 111 8.19 -1.26 -3.40
CA PRO A 111 9.53 -0.74 -3.54
C PRO A 111 10.43 -1.46 -2.55
N VAL A 112 11.56 -2.01 -2.96
CA VAL A 112 12.59 -2.41 -1.99
C VAL A 112 13.15 -1.09 -1.44
N SER A 113 13.17 -0.93 -0.13
CA SER A 113 13.89 0.20 0.45
C SER A 113 15.37 -0.02 0.09
N LEU A 114 15.86 0.67 -0.93
CA LEU A 114 17.29 0.87 -1.09
C LEU A 114 17.70 1.67 0.13
N GLN A 115 18.15 0.98 1.18
CA GLN A 115 18.97 1.64 2.18
C GLN A 115 20.15 2.22 1.40
N THR A 116 20.12 3.51 1.09
CA THR A 116 21.31 4.26 0.76
C THR A 116 22.11 4.38 2.06
N GLY A 117 22.69 3.26 2.47
CA GLY A 117 23.86 3.23 3.31
C GLY A 117 25.04 3.56 2.42
N ALA A 118 25.46 4.81 2.48
CA ALA A 118 26.85 5.16 2.21
C ALA A 118 27.26 6.09 3.34
N ASP A 119 28.15 5.54 4.17
CA ASP A 119 28.92 6.23 5.21
C ASP A 119 29.61 7.50 4.68
#